data_AF-A0A8H7LZT6-F1
#
_entry.id   AF-A0A8H7LZT6-F1
#
_cell.length_a   1.000
_cell.length_b   1.000
_cell.length_c   1.000
_cell.angle_alpha   90.00
_cell.angle_beta   90.00
_cell.angle_gamma   90.00
#
_symmetry.space_group_name_H-M   'P 1'
#
loop_
_entity.id
_entity.type
_entity.pdbx_description
1 polymer ?
#
loop_
_entity_poly.entity_id
_entity_poly.type
_entity_poly.pdbx_seq_one_letter_code
_entity_poly.pdbx_strand_id
1 'polypeptide(L)'
;MRFSSLLFITGLPAALADFGVTEGSGYIDVDTGNQLVYRVDSFHVQWDITSIKYNSVECQYSKKYTQISSGLESATVTYKTSGEYITITITTNTLTQYYVAVSGQSALYIGTHITAEPSVGELRFIARLDGDKLTGSTASDARGGTAIEGSDVFIVSGQTRSKFYSSVRFIEDQVHGVTGSGVGVYMVIPGNGYETSSGGLSTGILITRVRQTKQRVSLHIYLDIHSPSDDGAQEMNSNYEQTESCCTGFFGPYTLVFTSGIAPSSSLDISFFEDLGLEGYVAPSGRGTYWGVASGGAFSISGVKSGTYTATLYKNELDVGTGSVTVSAGKTATLNLTSTESLPTLIWQIGVPTGPQPGSLPSITQRQSGGQPRPPKQALAPYTYTLPPPTMVVGQQSKSIAGNRALLPRRLRLTQEE
;
A
#
# COMPACT_ATOMS: atom_id res chain seq x y z
N MET A 1 56.84 38.06 23.41
CA MET A 1 56.06 36.96 24.00
C MET A 1 54.59 37.16 23.63
N ARG A 2 54.02 36.34 22.75
CA ARG A 2 52.61 36.41 22.35
C ARG A 2 51.85 35.35 23.15
N PHE A 3 50.95 35.77 24.03
CA PHE A 3 50.03 34.88 24.73
C PHE A 3 48.95 34.42 23.75
N SER A 4 48.88 33.11 23.49
CA SER A 4 47.72 32.49 22.83
C SER A 4 46.68 32.19 23.91
N SER A 5 45.50 32.82 23.79
CA SER A 5 44.34 32.50 24.61
C SER A 5 43.77 31.14 24.18
N LEU A 6 43.77 30.17 25.09
CA LEU A 6 43.11 28.88 24.93
C LEU A 6 41.60 29.09 25.17
N LEU A 7 40.79 29.02 24.13
CA LEU A 7 39.33 29.02 24.23
C LEU A 7 38.86 27.60 24.58
N PHE A 8 38.45 27.37 25.82
CA PHE A 8 37.77 26.14 26.22
C PHE A 8 36.33 26.17 25.68
N ILE A 9 36.07 25.41 24.61
CA ILE A 9 34.70 25.11 24.17
C ILE A 9 34.18 24.00 25.08
N THR A 10 33.41 24.37 26.09
CA THR A 10 32.59 23.42 26.85
C THR A 10 31.47 22.93 25.94
N GLY A 11 31.55 21.69 25.47
CA GLY A 11 30.44 21.03 24.79
C GLY A 11 29.26 20.90 25.75
N LEU A 12 28.15 21.56 25.43
CA LEU A 12 26.87 21.28 26.07
C LEU A 12 26.53 19.80 25.83
N PRO A 13 26.15 19.03 26.86
CA PRO A 13 25.65 17.68 26.63
C PRO A 13 24.39 17.80 25.77
N ALA A 14 24.40 17.14 24.61
CA ALA A 14 23.16 16.89 23.88
C ALA A 14 22.27 16.07 24.82
N ALA A 15 21.12 16.63 25.22
CA ALA A 15 20.10 15.84 25.88
C ALA A 15 19.70 14.73 24.91
N LEU A 16 19.99 13.48 25.27
CA LEU A 16 19.43 12.33 24.56
C LEU A 16 17.91 12.41 24.76
N ALA A 17 17.15 12.36 23.67
CA ALA A 17 15.70 12.17 23.76
C ALA A 17 15.45 10.86 24.52
N ASP A 18 14.55 10.87 25.50
CA ASP A 18 14.35 9.73 26.39
C ASP A 18 13.38 8.73 25.74
N PHE A 19 13.81 7.49 25.53
CA PHE A 19 12.93 6.45 25.01
C PHE A 19 11.99 5.98 26.13
N GLY A 20 10.69 6.14 25.95
CA GLY A 20 9.76 5.78 27.02
C GLY A 20 8.31 6.14 26.77
N VAL A 21 7.50 5.83 27.78
CA VAL A 21 6.08 6.20 27.84
C VAL A 21 5.89 7.19 28.98
N THR A 22 5.22 8.31 28.70
CA THR A 22 4.74 9.26 29.71
C THR A 22 3.23 9.17 29.77
N GLU A 23 2.69 8.81 30.93
CA GLU A 23 1.24 8.80 31.18
C GLU A 23 0.73 10.20 31.53
N GLY A 24 -0.37 10.60 30.91
CA GLY A 24 -1.10 11.80 31.25
C GLY A 24 -2.53 11.49 31.70
N SER A 25 -3.28 12.53 32.04
CA SER A 25 -4.70 12.39 32.33
C SER A 25 -5.46 12.10 31.03
N GLY A 26 -5.74 10.82 30.78
CA GLY A 26 -6.50 10.40 29.60
C GLY A 26 -5.65 10.25 28.33
N TYR A 27 -4.34 10.01 28.42
CA TYR A 27 -3.52 9.64 27.27
C TYR A 27 -2.18 9.01 27.69
N ILE A 28 -1.49 8.42 26.71
CA ILE A 28 -0.07 8.08 26.80
C ILE A 28 0.70 8.77 25.67
N ASP A 29 1.85 9.37 26.01
CA ASP A 29 2.84 9.84 25.05
C ASP A 29 3.93 8.78 24.92
N VAL A 30 4.23 8.34 23.71
CA VAL A 30 5.36 7.46 23.40
C VAL A 30 6.46 8.28 22.74
N ASP A 31 7.60 8.40 23.42
CA ASP A 31 8.82 8.97 22.87
C ASP A 31 9.70 7.84 22.36
N THR A 32 10.06 7.91 21.07
CA THR A 32 10.91 6.92 20.41
C THR A 32 12.39 7.05 20.78
N GLY A 33 12.79 8.02 21.61
CA GLY A 33 14.19 8.31 21.87
C GLY A 33 14.92 8.88 20.65
N ASN A 34 14.16 9.41 19.69
CA ASN A 34 14.66 10.09 18.49
C ASN A 34 13.82 11.36 18.24
N GLN A 35 13.37 11.59 17.01
CA GLN A 35 12.63 12.79 16.65
C GLN A 35 11.11 12.60 16.71
N LEU A 36 10.62 11.37 16.94
CA LEU A 36 9.19 11.06 16.94
C LEU A 36 8.65 10.89 18.36
N VAL A 37 7.61 11.67 18.68
CA VAL A 37 6.74 11.48 19.84
C VAL A 37 5.31 11.39 19.34
N TYR A 38 4.55 10.39 19.75
CA TYR A 38 3.13 10.29 19.41
C TYR A 38 2.27 10.04 20.63
N ARG A 39 1.05 10.61 20.60
CA ARG A 39 0.07 10.50 21.68
C ARG A 39 -1.05 9.56 21.28
N VAL A 40 -1.31 8.57 22.11
CA VAL A 40 -2.51 7.74 22.03
C VAL A 40 -3.46 8.19 23.12
N ASP A 41 -4.65 8.63 22.72
CA ASP A 41 -5.69 9.04 23.67
C ASP A 41 -6.20 7.85 24.47
N SER A 42 -6.41 8.01 25.78
CA SER A 42 -7.05 7.03 26.65
C SER A 42 -8.40 7.53 27.21
N PHE A 43 -8.79 8.76 26.86
CA PHE A 43 -10.00 9.40 27.36
C PHE A 43 -11.25 9.04 26.55
N HIS A 44 -11.12 8.96 25.22
CA HIS A 44 -12.17 8.43 24.36
C HIS A 44 -11.86 6.96 24.10
N VAL A 45 -12.81 6.07 24.39
CA VAL A 45 -12.71 4.58 24.33
C VAL A 45 -12.24 4.02 22.97
N GLN A 46 -11.96 4.89 21.99
CA GLN A 46 -11.52 4.63 20.62
C GLN A 46 -10.00 4.50 20.49
N TRP A 47 -9.24 5.11 21.40
CA TRP A 47 -7.77 5.07 21.46
C TRP A 47 -7.05 5.52 20.20
N ASP A 48 -7.53 6.63 19.63
CA ASP A 48 -6.94 7.23 18.44
C ASP A 48 -5.58 7.88 18.74
N ILE A 49 -4.75 8.01 17.70
CA ILE A 49 -3.53 8.82 17.76
C ILE A 49 -3.91 10.29 17.58
N THR A 50 -3.77 11.08 18.64
CA THR A 50 -4.25 12.46 18.75
C THR A 50 -3.17 13.53 18.60
N SER A 51 -1.90 13.14 18.70
CA SER A 51 -0.74 14.00 18.40
C SER A 51 0.37 13.15 17.79
N ILE A 52 1.10 13.73 16.83
CA ILE A 52 2.26 13.12 16.19
C ILE A 52 3.27 14.23 15.98
N LYS A 53 4.30 14.30 16.80
CA LYS A 53 5.35 15.30 16.68
C LYS A 53 6.60 14.68 16.09
N TYR A 54 7.04 15.19 14.95
CA TYR A 54 8.34 14.86 14.36
C TYR A 54 9.24 16.10 14.42
N ASN A 55 10.38 15.99 15.10
CA ASN A 55 11.30 17.10 15.34
C ASN A 55 10.57 18.35 15.88
N SER A 56 9.72 18.13 16.88
CA SER A 56 8.81 19.13 17.49
C SER A 56 7.72 19.73 16.57
N VAL A 57 7.63 19.31 15.30
CA VAL A 57 6.57 19.73 14.38
C VAL A 57 5.36 18.81 14.56
N GLU A 58 4.25 19.36 15.02
CA GLU A 58 2.97 18.66 15.08
C GLU A 58 2.48 18.29 13.67
N CYS A 59 2.39 17.01 13.37
CA CYS A 59 1.98 16.46 12.09
C CYS A 59 0.53 15.96 12.11
N GLN A 60 -0.06 15.69 13.27
CA GLN A 60 -1.43 15.21 13.39
C GLN A 60 -2.44 16.30 13.03
N TYR A 61 -3.45 15.94 12.24
CA TYR A 61 -4.58 16.84 11.96
C TYR A 61 -5.42 17.06 13.23
N SER A 62 -5.68 18.33 13.56
CA SER A 62 -6.28 18.71 14.84
C SER A 62 -7.79 18.45 14.98
N LYS A 63 -8.51 18.24 13.88
CA LYS A 63 -9.99 18.08 13.91
C LYS A 63 -10.46 16.64 13.71
N LYS A 64 -9.54 15.71 13.36
CA LYS A 64 -9.84 14.29 13.23
C LYS A 64 -8.56 13.47 13.30
N TYR A 65 -8.61 12.37 14.03
CA TYR A 65 -7.42 11.64 14.46
C TYR A 65 -6.98 10.52 13.53
N THR A 66 -5.77 10.02 13.78
CA THR A 66 -5.20 8.87 13.10
C THR A 66 -5.68 7.59 13.78
N GLN A 67 -6.25 6.67 13.00
CA GLN A 67 -7.11 5.61 13.54
C GLN A 67 -7.27 4.44 12.56
N ILE A 68 -7.71 3.29 13.08
CA ILE A 68 -8.23 2.19 12.27
C ILE A 68 -9.69 2.48 11.86
N SER A 69 -10.03 2.14 10.62
CA SER A 69 -11.30 2.37 9.93
C SER A 69 -11.86 3.80 10.10
N SER A 70 -12.84 3.96 10.98
CA SER A 70 -13.48 5.24 11.32
C SER A 70 -13.40 5.59 12.81
N GLY A 71 -12.53 4.89 13.55
CA GLY A 71 -12.45 4.92 15.02
C GLY A 71 -13.08 3.65 15.57
N LEU A 72 -12.50 3.10 16.63
CA LEU A 72 -13.08 1.95 17.35
C LEU A 72 -14.16 2.48 18.30
N GLU A 73 -15.31 1.79 18.41
CA GLU A 73 -16.37 2.26 19.32
C GLU A 73 -15.98 2.12 20.80
N SER A 74 -15.38 0.98 21.13
CA SER A 74 -14.85 0.67 22.46
C SER A 74 -13.70 -0.32 22.34
N ALA A 75 -12.56 -0.01 22.95
CA ALA A 75 -11.40 -0.89 23.02
C ALA A 75 -10.74 -0.86 24.41
N THR A 76 -10.13 -1.98 24.76
CA THR A 76 -9.20 -2.09 25.90
C THR A 76 -7.79 -1.84 25.41
N VAL A 77 -7.04 -0.97 26.08
CA VAL A 77 -5.64 -0.73 25.73
C VAL A 77 -4.72 -1.05 26.87
N THR A 78 -3.61 -1.68 26.49
CA THR A 78 -2.47 -1.93 27.35
C THR A 78 -1.21 -1.51 26.61
N TYR A 79 -0.14 -1.25 27.34
CA TYR A 79 1.18 -1.14 26.74
C TYR A 79 2.20 -1.93 27.55
N LYS A 80 3.25 -2.38 26.86
CA LYS A 80 4.38 -3.10 27.45
C LYS A 80 5.68 -2.53 26.90
N THR A 81 6.59 -2.18 27.80
CA THR A 81 7.98 -1.87 27.46
C THR A 81 8.82 -3.14 27.66
N SER A 82 9.59 -3.53 26.65
CA SER A 82 10.44 -4.72 26.66
C SER A 82 11.72 -4.45 25.90
N GLY A 83 12.82 -4.19 26.62
CA GLY A 83 14.09 -3.79 26.00
C GLY A 83 13.94 -2.50 25.21
N GLU A 84 14.25 -2.55 23.92
CA GLU A 84 14.18 -1.41 22.99
C GLU A 84 12.80 -1.22 22.34
N TYR A 85 11.77 -1.94 22.82
CA TYR A 85 10.42 -1.94 22.25
C TYR A 85 9.38 -1.42 23.23
N ILE A 86 8.47 -0.58 22.73
CA ILE A 86 7.20 -0.25 23.40
C ILE A 86 6.08 -0.76 22.51
N THR A 87 5.27 -1.70 22.99
CA THR A 87 4.12 -2.25 22.27
C THR A 87 2.83 -1.79 22.94
N ILE A 88 2.00 -1.05 22.23
CA ILE A 88 0.62 -0.72 22.61
C ILE A 88 -0.29 -1.71 21.92
N THR A 89 -1.18 -2.33 22.70
CA THR A 89 -2.17 -3.31 22.23
C THR A 89 -3.56 -2.77 22.48
N ILE A 90 -4.36 -2.63 21.42
CA ILE A 90 -5.72 -2.07 21.44
C ILE A 90 -6.70 -3.16 21.00
N THR A 91 -7.48 -3.69 21.94
CA THR A 91 -8.29 -4.90 21.74
C THR A 91 -9.78 -4.58 21.78
N THR A 92 -10.51 -5.11 20.80
CA THR A 92 -11.97 -5.18 20.76
C THR A 92 -12.39 -6.66 20.73
N ASN A 93 -13.67 -6.96 20.51
CA ASN A 93 -14.14 -8.35 20.40
C ASN A 93 -13.60 -9.07 19.16
N THR A 94 -13.38 -8.36 18.05
CA THR A 94 -13.05 -8.97 16.74
C THR A 94 -11.80 -8.41 16.09
N LEU A 95 -11.16 -7.41 16.71
CA LEU A 95 -10.00 -6.70 16.20
C LEU A 95 -9.02 -6.37 17.32
N THR A 96 -7.75 -6.69 17.10
CA THR A 96 -6.61 -6.30 17.93
C THR A 96 -5.64 -5.46 17.09
N GLN A 97 -5.49 -4.18 17.43
CA GLN A 97 -4.58 -3.23 16.79
C GLN A 97 -3.30 -3.07 17.62
N TYR A 98 -2.15 -3.16 16.96
CA TYR A 98 -0.83 -2.99 17.57
C TYR A 98 -0.16 -1.73 17.07
N TYR A 99 0.46 -0.99 17.98
CA TYR A 99 1.41 0.08 17.69
C TYR A 99 2.73 -0.24 18.40
N VAL A 100 3.83 -0.27 17.65
CA VAL A 100 5.15 -0.59 18.20
C VAL A 100 6.13 0.53 17.90
N ALA A 101 6.77 1.05 18.95
CA ALA A 101 7.92 1.94 18.86
C ALA A 101 9.21 1.15 19.11
N VAL A 102 10.25 1.49 18.34
CA VAL A 102 11.60 0.96 18.50
C VAL A 102 12.53 2.10 18.90
N SER A 103 13.33 1.89 19.93
CA SER A 103 14.26 2.89 20.46
C SER A 103 15.18 3.44 19.36
N GLY A 104 15.33 4.75 19.30
CA GLY A 104 16.15 5.45 18.32
C GLY A 104 15.54 5.56 16.92
N GLN A 105 14.35 5.01 16.66
CA GLN A 105 13.72 5.06 15.34
C GLN A 105 12.55 6.03 15.27
N SER A 106 12.58 6.95 14.29
CA SER A 106 11.44 7.84 13.99
C SER A 106 10.37 7.09 13.18
N ALA A 107 9.81 6.01 13.73
CA ALA A 107 8.85 5.16 13.07
C ALA A 107 7.78 4.62 14.03
N LEU A 108 6.55 4.52 13.54
CA LEU A 108 5.44 3.83 14.18
C LEU A 108 5.16 2.55 13.41
N TYR A 109 5.53 1.40 13.96
CA TYR A 109 5.24 0.09 13.39
C TYR A 109 3.83 -0.36 13.78
N ILE A 110 3.14 -0.99 12.85
CA ILE A 110 1.71 -1.25 12.97
C ILE A 110 1.40 -2.66 12.48
N GLY A 111 0.51 -3.33 13.21
CA GLY A 111 -0.09 -4.60 12.81
C GLY A 111 -1.53 -4.68 13.30
N THR A 112 -2.38 -5.39 12.57
CA THR A 112 -3.81 -5.49 12.89
C THR A 112 -4.26 -6.93 12.76
N HIS A 113 -4.70 -7.54 13.85
CA HIS A 113 -5.29 -8.88 13.84
C HIS A 113 -6.81 -8.76 13.86
N ILE A 114 -7.53 -9.49 13.00
CA ILE A 114 -8.99 -9.60 13.06
C ILE A 114 -9.45 -11.05 13.06
N THR A 115 -10.55 -11.32 13.77
CA THR A 115 -11.27 -12.60 13.72
C THR A 115 -12.60 -12.50 12.97
N ALA A 116 -13.08 -11.28 12.75
CA ALA A 116 -14.21 -10.95 11.89
C ALA A 116 -14.04 -9.54 11.33
N GLU A 117 -14.66 -9.30 10.19
CA GLU A 117 -14.63 -7.97 9.56
C GLU A 117 -15.28 -6.90 10.46
N PRO A 118 -14.72 -5.67 10.52
CA PRO A 118 -15.37 -4.56 11.19
C PRO A 118 -16.75 -4.25 10.59
N SER A 119 -17.75 -4.01 11.45
CA SER A 119 -19.14 -3.68 11.05
C SER A 119 -19.27 -2.42 10.16
N VAL A 120 -18.28 -1.54 10.20
CA VAL A 120 -18.19 -0.35 9.33
C VAL A 120 -17.95 -0.70 7.86
N GLY A 121 -17.66 -1.97 7.56
CA GLY A 121 -17.54 -2.46 6.19
C GLY A 121 -16.35 -1.89 5.44
N GLU A 122 -15.25 -1.58 6.15
CA GLU A 122 -13.93 -1.33 5.57
C GLU A 122 -12.84 -1.53 6.65
N LEU A 123 -11.73 -2.18 6.29
CA LEU A 123 -10.54 -2.30 7.14
C LEU A 123 -9.39 -1.49 6.56
N ARG A 124 -9.17 -0.30 7.11
CA ARG A 124 -8.06 0.57 6.70
C ARG A 124 -7.40 1.22 7.90
N PHE A 125 -6.11 1.46 7.84
CA PHE A 125 -5.47 2.42 8.72
C PHE A 125 -5.32 3.75 7.99
N ILE A 126 -5.71 4.83 8.66
CA ILE A 126 -5.69 6.18 8.08
C ILE A 126 -4.90 7.14 8.96
N ALA A 127 -3.74 7.57 8.48
CA ALA A 127 -2.97 8.65 9.09
C ALA A 127 -3.51 9.99 8.60
N ARG A 128 -4.17 10.75 9.49
CA ARG A 128 -4.74 12.06 9.18
C ARG A 128 -3.76 13.14 9.60
N LEU A 129 -3.10 13.72 8.62
CA LEU A 129 -1.98 14.65 8.82
C LEU A 129 -2.38 16.09 8.48
N ASP A 130 -1.68 17.04 9.09
CA ASP A 130 -1.85 18.47 8.89
C ASP A 130 -1.48 18.86 7.44
N GLY A 131 -2.49 19.26 6.67
CA GLY A 131 -2.35 19.60 5.26
C GLY A 131 -1.75 20.97 4.99
N ASP A 132 -1.53 21.80 6.01
CA ASP A 132 -0.78 23.05 5.89
C ASP A 132 0.73 22.80 5.96
N LYS A 133 1.15 21.67 6.56
CA LYS A 133 2.55 21.26 6.72
C LYS A 133 2.99 20.24 5.69
N LEU A 134 2.09 19.35 5.30
CA LEU A 134 2.38 18.22 4.43
C LEU A 134 1.55 18.28 3.15
N THR A 135 2.14 17.84 2.04
CA THR A 135 1.49 17.77 0.73
C THR A 135 1.96 16.53 -0.01
N GLY A 136 1.04 15.89 -0.74
CA GLY A 136 1.31 14.75 -1.61
C GLY A 136 1.26 15.12 -3.09
N SER A 137 1.00 14.12 -3.95
CA SER A 137 0.97 14.32 -5.40
C SER A 137 -0.11 15.30 -5.87
N THR A 138 0.20 16.09 -6.89
CA THR A 138 -0.74 17.09 -7.43
C THR A 138 -2.04 16.47 -7.95
N ALA A 139 -2.01 15.27 -8.55
CA ALA A 139 -3.22 14.64 -9.07
C ALA A 139 -4.26 14.26 -7.99
N SER A 140 -3.80 13.98 -6.76
CA SER A 140 -4.67 13.67 -5.62
C SER A 140 -5.09 14.89 -4.81
N ASP A 141 -4.55 16.06 -5.18
CA ASP A 141 -4.77 17.30 -4.47
C ASP A 141 -6.04 18.01 -4.94
N ALA A 142 -7.12 17.84 -4.17
CA ALA A 142 -8.42 18.47 -4.41
C ALA A 142 -8.63 19.75 -3.58
N ARG A 143 -7.59 20.28 -2.92
CA ARG A 143 -7.70 21.51 -2.13
C ARG A 143 -8.12 22.69 -3.01
N GLY A 144 -9.09 23.46 -2.54
CA GLY A 144 -9.66 24.59 -3.28
C GLY A 144 -10.49 24.22 -4.51
N GLY A 145 -10.76 22.93 -4.75
CA GLY A 145 -11.50 22.46 -5.92
C GLY A 145 -13.01 22.43 -5.73
N THR A 146 -13.71 22.45 -6.87
CA THR A 146 -15.17 22.25 -6.94
C THR A 146 -15.46 20.82 -7.37
N ALA A 147 -16.38 20.13 -6.69
CA ALA A 147 -16.78 18.77 -7.07
C ALA A 147 -17.42 18.77 -8.47
N ILE A 148 -17.07 17.77 -9.29
CA ILE A 148 -17.60 17.58 -10.65
C ILE A 148 -18.18 16.18 -10.87
N GLU A 149 -17.93 15.24 -9.96
CA GLU A 149 -18.55 13.91 -9.90
C GLU A 149 -18.59 13.49 -8.43
N GLY A 150 -19.78 13.15 -7.93
CA GLY A 150 -20.00 12.79 -6.53
C GLY A 150 -19.36 13.78 -5.54
N SER A 151 -18.55 13.24 -4.63
CA SER A 151 -17.80 14.01 -3.62
C SER A 151 -16.30 13.69 -3.61
N ASP A 152 -15.81 13.09 -4.69
CA ASP A 152 -14.48 12.50 -4.80
C ASP A 152 -13.72 12.86 -6.08
N VAL A 153 -14.37 13.46 -7.09
CA VAL A 153 -13.71 14.07 -8.25
C VAL A 153 -13.96 15.58 -8.27
N PHE A 154 -12.87 16.34 -8.36
CA PHE A 154 -12.88 17.79 -8.26
C PHE A 154 -12.20 18.44 -9.46
N ILE A 155 -12.52 19.70 -9.74
CA ILE A 155 -11.73 20.56 -10.62
C ILE A 155 -10.99 21.62 -9.80
N VAL A 156 -9.67 21.70 -9.99
CA VAL A 156 -8.77 22.68 -9.36
C VAL A 156 -7.99 23.35 -10.47
N SER A 157 -8.11 24.68 -10.61
CA SER A 157 -7.41 25.46 -11.64
C SER A 157 -7.52 24.88 -13.06
N GLY A 158 -8.72 24.44 -13.44
CA GLY A 158 -9.00 23.85 -14.76
C GLY A 158 -8.52 22.42 -14.94
N GLN A 159 -8.04 21.75 -13.89
CA GLN A 159 -7.61 20.36 -13.94
C GLN A 159 -8.42 19.48 -12.99
N THR A 160 -8.81 18.28 -13.44
CA THR A 160 -9.48 17.29 -12.58
C THR A 160 -8.49 16.68 -11.59
N ARG A 161 -8.98 16.42 -10.38
CA ARG A 161 -8.26 15.92 -9.21
C ARG A 161 -9.12 14.90 -8.49
N SER A 162 -8.51 13.88 -7.95
CA SER A 162 -9.23 12.87 -7.17
C SER A 162 -8.29 12.07 -6.29
N LYS A 163 -8.77 11.65 -5.12
CA LYS A 163 -8.06 10.68 -4.27
C LYS A 163 -7.67 9.41 -5.06
N PHE A 164 -8.54 8.96 -5.96
CA PHE A 164 -8.31 7.79 -6.81
C PHE A 164 -7.16 7.97 -7.80
N TYR A 165 -6.72 9.20 -8.08
CA TYR A 165 -5.56 9.44 -8.94
C TYR A 165 -4.22 9.22 -8.23
N SER A 166 -4.24 8.94 -6.91
CA SER A 166 -3.09 8.45 -6.17
C SER A 166 -2.89 6.93 -6.30
N SER A 167 -3.84 6.22 -6.90
CA SER A 167 -3.86 4.77 -6.84
C SER A 167 -2.76 4.07 -7.62
N VAL A 168 -2.29 2.96 -7.05
CA VAL A 168 -1.36 1.99 -7.67
C VAL A 168 -1.76 0.57 -7.27
N ARG A 169 -1.13 -0.41 -7.90
CA ARG A 169 -1.28 -1.83 -7.58
C ARG A 169 -0.53 -2.17 -6.29
N PHE A 170 -1.08 -3.06 -5.44
CA PHE A 170 -0.41 -3.51 -4.20
C PHE A 170 1.02 -4.00 -4.42
N ILE A 171 1.26 -4.76 -5.50
CA ILE A 171 2.59 -5.27 -5.84
C ILE A 171 3.62 -4.16 -6.14
N GLU A 172 3.16 -2.93 -6.38
CA GLU A 172 4.00 -1.76 -6.65
C GLU A 172 3.97 -0.74 -5.50
N ASP A 173 3.24 -1.01 -4.41
CA ASP A 173 2.99 -0.07 -3.34
C ASP A 173 3.80 -0.34 -2.07
N GLN A 174 5.13 -0.36 -2.17
CA GLN A 174 5.95 -0.61 -0.98
C GLN A 174 6.21 0.67 -0.16
N VAL A 175 6.22 1.84 -0.79
CA VAL A 175 6.45 3.13 -0.13
C VAL A 175 5.59 4.21 -0.78
N HIS A 176 4.80 4.91 0.02
CA HIS A 176 4.09 6.10 -0.40
C HIS A 176 3.99 7.10 0.76
N GLY A 177 3.99 8.40 0.46
CA GLY A 177 4.03 9.39 1.51
C GLY A 177 3.72 10.80 1.06
N VAL A 178 3.83 11.70 2.01
CA VAL A 178 3.61 13.15 1.87
C VAL A 178 4.78 13.89 2.52
N THR A 179 5.10 15.07 1.99
CA THR A 179 6.29 15.83 2.39
C THR A 179 5.97 17.29 2.65
N GLY A 180 6.82 17.93 3.43
CA GLY A 180 6.76 19.33 3.82
C GLY A 180 8.15 19.91 4.01
N SER A 181 8.22 21.11 4.56
CA SER A 181 9.51 21.75 4.89
C SER A 181 10.17 21.03 6.07
N GLY A 182 11.17 20.20 5.80
CA GLY A 182 11.96 19.48 6.82
C GLY A 182 11.25 18.27 7.44
N VAL A 183 10.15 17.82 6.85
CA VAL A 183 9.38 16.65 7.31
C VAL A 183 8.87 15.84 6.13
N GLY A 184 8.95 14.52 6.24
CA GLY A 184 8.30 13.56 5.37
C GLY A 184 7.64 12.47 6.20
N VAL A 185 6.45 12.05 5.80
CA VAL A 185 5.70 10.97 6.44
C VAL A 185 5.36 9.95 5.37
N TYR A 186 5.80 8.71 5.58
CA TYR A 186 5.71 7.65 4.59
C TYR A 186 5.09 6.40 5.20
N MET A 187 4.06 5.87 4.56
CA MET A 187 3.66 4.49 4.76
C MET A 187 4.66 3.59 4.05
N VAL A 188 5.23 2.65 4.77
CA VAL A 188 6.14 1.63 4.26
C VAL A 188 5.53 0.27 4.53
N ILE A 189 5.35 -0.51 3.46
CA ILE A 189 4.79 -1.86 3.51
C ILE A 189 5.92 -2.82 3.11
N PRO A 190 6.70 -3.32 4.08
CA PRO A 190 7.84 -4.19 3.78
C PRO A 190 7.37 -5.57 3.31
N GLY A 191 8.10 -6.13 2.35
CA GLY A 191 7.98 -7.53 1.94
C GLY A 191 6.55 -7.98 1.62
N ASN A 192 6.00 -8.81 2.51
CA ASN A 192 4.70 -9.47 2.40
C ASN A 192 3.58 -8.76 3.19
N GLY A 193 3.72 -7.49 3.54
CA GLY A 193 2.72 -6.77 4.36
C GLY A 193 1.29 -6.71 3.78
N TYR A 194 1.10 -7.08 2.50
CA TYR A 194 -0.21 -7.24 1.83
C TYR A 194 -0.71 -8.69 1.73
N GLU A 195 -0.04 -9.66 2.36
CA GLU A 195 -0.38 -11.09 2.19
C GLU A 195 -1.82 -11.45 2.62
N THR A 196 -2.35 -10.73 3.62
CA THR A 196 -3.68 -10.94 4.19
C THR A 196 -4.71 -10.02 3.52
N SER A 197 -4.29 -9.16 2.60
CA SER A 197 -5.21 -8.29 1.86
C SER A 197 -5.96 -9.06 0.79
N SER A 198 -7.27 -8.77 0.67
CA SER A 198 -8.13 -9.41 -0.32
C SER A 198 -7.89 -8.89 -1.73
N GLY A 199 -8.13 -9.76 -2.71
CA GLY A 199 -7.97 -9.48 -4.13
C GLY A 199 -6.68 -10.03 -4.71
N GLY A 200 -5.75 -10.51 -3.90
CA GLY A 200 -4.58 -11.26 -4.37
C GLY A 200 -3.45 -10.40 -4.95
N LEU A 201 -2.21 -10.82 -4.71
CA LEU A 201 -0.98 -10.09 -5.09
C LEU A 201 -0.81 -9.86 -6.60
N SER A 202 -1.60 -10.54 -7.43
CA SER A 202 -1.61 -10.40 -8.89
C SER A 202 -2.72 -9.50 -9.43
N THR A 203 -3.69 -9.06 -8.62
CA THR A 203 -4.72 -8.16 -9.17
C THR A 203 -4.22 -6.74 -9.27
N GLY A 204 -4.58 -6.12 -10.37
CA GLY A 204 -4.39 -4.70 -10.63
C GLY A 204 -5.28 -3.80 -9.76
N ILE A 205 -5.72 -4.26 -8.57
CA ILE A 205 -6.60 -3.47 -7.70
C ILE A 205 -5.85 -2.19 -7.34
N LEU A 206 -6.43 -1.09 -7.79
CA LEU A 206 -5.91 0.25 -7.63
C LEU A 206 -6.36 0.83 -6.30
N ILE A 207 -5.39 1.20 -5.47
CA ILE A 207 -5.70 1.58 -4.09
C ILE A 207 -5.31 3.00 -3.83
N THR A 208 -6.28 3.78 -3.37
CA THR A 208 -6.04 5.18 -3.02
C THR A 208 -5.02 5.25 -1.90
N ARG A 209 -3.92 5.97 -2.11
CA ARG A 209 -2.84 6.12 -1.12
C ARG A 209 -2.93 7.45 -0.39
N VAL A 210 -3.28 8.50 -1.13
CA VAL A 210 -3.24 9.87 -0.63
C VAL A 210 -4.57 10.57 -0.94
N ARG A 211 -5.15 11.19 0.08
CA ARG A 211 -6.26 12.13 -0.08
C ARG A 211 -5.86 13.50 0.48
N GLN A 212 -6.08 14.56 -0.29
CA GLN A 212 -5.80 15.93 0.18
C GLN A 212 -7.05 16.80 0.01
N THR A 213 -7.53 17.37 1.11
CA THR A 213 -8.76 18.16 1.18
C THR A 213 -8.54 19.34 2.11
N LYS A 214 -8.99 20.56 1.77
CA LYS A 214 -8.75 21.82 2.51
C LYS A 214 -7.50 21.81 3.44
N GLN A 215 -7.64 21.47 4.72
CA GLN A 215 -6.58 21.51 5.75
C GLN A 215 -6.01 20.13 6.15
N ARG A 216 -6.35 19.07 5.43
CA ARG A 216 -6.01 17.69 5.79
C ARG A 216 -5.41 16.96 4.61
N VAL A 217 -4.28 16.32 4.86
CA VAL A 217 -3.71 15.28 4.02
C VAL A 217 -3.86 13.95 4.74
N SER A 218 -4.18 12.87 4.02
CA SER A 218 -4.37 11.56 4.64
C SER A 218 -3.64 10.49 3.85
N LEU A 219 -2.78 9.73 4.53
CA LEU A 219 -2.18 8.51 4.03
C LEU A 219 -3.08 7.33 4.40
N HIS A 220 -3.33 6.45 3.44
CA HIS A 220 -4.18 5.29 3.61
C HIS A 220 -3.37 4.05 3.34
N ILE A 221 -3.47 3.07 4.24
CA ILE A 221 -3.25 1.69 3.88
C ILE A 221 -4.59 0.97 4.02
N TYR A 222 -5.05 0.42 2.91
CA TYR A 222 -6.20 -0.45 2.89
C TYR A 222 -5.69 -1.84 3.20
N LEU A 223 -6.12 -2.38 4.34
CA LEU A 223 -5.76 -3.72 4.79
C LEU A 223 -6.70 -4.72 4.14
N ASP A 224 -7.98 -4.34 4.06
CA ASP A 224 -8.98 -5.01 3.25
C ASP A 224 -9.89 -3.98 2.58
N ILE A 225 -10.41 -4.35 1.41
CA ILE A 225 -11.37 -3.56 0.64
C ILE A 225 -12.59 -4.42 0.42
N HIS A 226 -13.50 -4.40 1.37
CA HIS A 226 -14.88 -4.80 1.17
C HIS A 226 -15.78 -3.59 1.43
N SER A 227 -16.95 -3.57 0.81
CA SER A 227 -18.08 -2.75 1.23
C SER A 227 -19.27 -3.71 1.29
N PRO A 228 -19.93 -3.89 2.44
CA PRO A 228 -21.20 -4.59 2.48
C PRO A 228 -22.21 -3.78 1.67
N SER A 229 -22.71 -4.34 0.56
CA SER A 229 -23.87 -3.80 -0.13
C SER A 229 -25.13 -4.20 0.65
N ASP A 230 -25.45 -3.48 1.72
CA ASP A 230 -26.67 -3.72 2.50
C ASP A 230 -27.89 -2.90 2.02
N ASP A 231 -27.78 -2.11 0.95
CA ASP A 231 -28.86 -1.23 0.48
C ASP A 231 -29.30 -1.41 -0.97
N GLY A 232 -28.77 -2.38 -1.73
CA GLY A 232 -29.25 -2.69 -3.10
C GLY A 232 -29.19 -1.52 -4.09
N ALA A 233 -28.59 -0.39 -3.71
CA ALA A 233 -28.33 0.75 -4.54
C ALA A 233 -26.86 0.69 -4.95
N GLN A 234 -26.65 0.40 -6.23
CA GLN A 234 -25.34 0.51 -6.88
C GLN A 234 -24.89 1.98 -6.82
N GLU A 235 -24.21 2.37 -5.74
CA GLU A 235 -23.40 3.59 -5.70
C GLU A 235 -22.23 3.37 -6.69
N MET A 236 -22.43 3.89 -7.90
CA MET A 236 -21.50 3.87 -9.02
C MET A 236 -20.23 4.69 -8.71
N ASN A 237 -19.37 4.25 -7.78
CA ASN A 237 -17.91 4.46 -7.83
C ASN A 237 -17.09 3.85 -6.69
N SER A 238 -17.67 3.09 -5.75
CA SER A 238 -16.93 2.58 -4.58
C SER A 238 -16.82 1.05 -4.50
N ASN A 239 -17.24 0.32 -5.53
CA ASN A 239 -16.97 -1.11 -5.67
C ASN A 239 -15.55 -1.28 -6.23
N TYR A 240 -14.50 -1.20 -5.39
CA TYR A 240 -13.08 -1.25 -5.79
C TYR A 240 -12.64 -2.63 -6.35
N GLU A 241 -13.28 -3.10 -7.41
CA GLU A 241 -12.88 -4.27 -8.21
C GLU A 241 -12.48 -5.49 -7.35
N GLN A 242 -13.15 -5.69 -6.20
CA GLN A 242 -12.84 -6.79 -5.29
C GLN A 242 -13.22 -8.11 -5.98
N THR A 243 -12.25 -9.04 -6.00
CA THR A 243 -12.39 -10.33 -6.70
C THR A 243 -12.33 -11.53 -5.75
N GLU A 244 -12.05 -11.30 -4.45
CA GLU A 244 -11.89 -12.34 -3.43
C GLU A 244 -12.57 -11.90 -2.12
N SER A 245 -13.09 -12.85 -1.35
CA SER A 245 -13.67 -12.61 -0.02
C SER A 245 -12.66 -12.04 0.97
N CYS A 246 -13.14 -11.32 1.98
CA CYS A 246 -12.36 -10.84 3.11
C CYS A 246 -11.55 -11.96 3.77
N CYS A 247 -10.25 -11.74 3.96
CA CYS A 247 -9.41 -12.60 4.79
C CYS A 247 -9.46 -12.16 6.26
N THR A 248 -9.36 -13.12 7.19
CA THR A 248 -9.13 -12.85 8.61
C THR A 248 -7.70 -13.24 8.99
N GLY A 249 -7.25 -12.82 10.17
CA GLY A 249 -5.88 -13.03 10.65
C GLY A 249 -5.12 -11.71 10.76
N PHE A 250 -3.78 -11.77 10.64
CA PHE A 250 -2.90 -10.64 10.88
C PHE A 250 -2.57 -9.89 9.59
N PHE A 251 -2.87 -8.59 9.55
CA PHE A 251 -2.55 -7.66 8.48
C PHE A 251 -1.29 -6.86 8.81
N GLY A 252 -0.43 -6.67 7.82
CA GLY A 252 0.88 -6.05 7.98
C GLY A 252 2.01 -7.06 8.23
N PRO A 253 3.16 -6.63 8.79
CA PRO A 253 3.40 -5.31 9.36
C PRO A 253 3.42 -4.20 8.31
N TYR A 254 3.01 -3.01 8.70
CA TYR A 254 3.19 -1.78 7.93
C TYR A 254 3.61 -0.66 8.87
N THR A 255 4.34 0.33 8.36
CA THR A 255 5.05 1.29 9.21
C THR A 255 4.82 2.71 8.72
N LEU A 256 4.51 3.62 9.64
CA LEU A 256 4.54 5.05 9.38
C LEU A 256 5.93 5.60 9.76
N VAL A 257 6.75 5.87 8.75
CA VAL A 257 8.13 6.34 8.90
C VAL A 257 8.20 7.85 8.73
N PHE A 258 8.90 8.51 9.64
CA PHE A 258 9.11 9.96 9.64
C PHE A 258 10.56 10.28 9.27
N THR A 259 10.74 11.18 8.31
CA THR A 259 12.06 11.59 7.80
C THR A 259 12.14 13.11 7.68
N SER A 260 13.31 13.63 7.33
CA SER A 260 13.51 15.05 7.02
C SER A 260 12.90 15.50 5.69
N GLY A 261 12.18 14.61 4.98
CA GLY A 261 11.52 14.88 3.69
C GLY A 261 11.92 13.94 2.55
N ILE A 262 12.95 13.11 2.74
CA ILE A 262 13.37 12.09 1.77
C ILE A 262 12.63 10.77 2.03
N ALA A 263 12.18 10.09 0.97
CA ALA A 263 11.51 8.81 1.10
C ALA A 263 12.46 7.75 1.69
N PRO A 264 12.01 6.94 2.66
CA PRO A 264 12.81 5.84 3.21
C PRO A 264 12.90 4.67 2.22
N SER A 265 13.77 3.71 2.54
CA SER A 265 13.83 2.41 1.85
C SER A 265 12.53 1.63 2.09
N SER A 266 12.12 0.81 1.10
CA SER A 266 11.07 -0.20 1.27
C SER A 266 11.50 -1.39 2.13
N SER A 267 12.80 -1.57 2.33
CA SER A 267 13.37 -2.63 3.16
C SER A 267 13.53 -2.14 4.59
N LEU A 268 12.50 -2.38 5.41
CA LEU A 268 12.55 -2.20 6.87
C LEU A 268 12.83 -3.54 7.55
N ASP A 269 13.64 -3.50 8.60
CA ASP A 269 13.75 -4.64 9.51
C ASP A 269 12.47 -4.74 10.34
N ILE A 270 11.76 -5.85 10.16
CA ILE A 270 10.55 -6.20 10.91
C ILE A 270 10.69 -7.56 11.60
N SER A 271 11.91 -8.10 11.67
CA SER A 271 12.16 -9.43 12.24
C SER A 271 11.71 -9.51 13.71
N PHE A 272 11.94 -8.43 14.46
CA PHE A 272 11.59 -8.33 15.88
C PHE A 272 10.10 -8.55 16.19
N PHE A 273 9.19 -8.43 15.21
CA PHE A 273 7.76 -8.74 15.43
C PHE A 273 7.54 -10.18 15.92
N GLU A 274 8.43 -11.12 15.57
CA GLU A 274 8.31 -12.52 15.99
C GLU A 274 8.46 -12.70 17.51
N ASP A 275 9.19 -11.79 18.17
CA ASP A 275 9.49 -11.85 19.61
C ASP A 275 8.49 -11.06 20.47
N LEU A 276 7.57 -10.30 19.84
CA LEU A 276 6.61 -9.45 20.57
C LEU A 276 5.37 -10.21 21.06
N GLY A 277 5.16 -11.44 20.58
CA GLY A 277 4.00 -12.24 20.96
C GLY A 277 2.66 -11.69 20.45
N LEU A 278 2.67 -11.09 19.25
CA LEU A 278 1.48 -10.51 18.64
C LEU A 278 0.53 -11.61 18.15
N GLU A 279 -0.74 -11.52 18.53
CA GLU A 279 -1.78 -12.48 18.15
C GLU A 279 -1.87 -12.61 16.62
N GLY A 280 -1.82 -13.84 16.11
CA GLY A 280 -1.95 -14.14 14.68
C GLY A 280 -0.72 -13.78 13.81
N TYR A 281 0.30 -13.13 14.37
CA TYR A 281 1.54 -12.87 13.62
C TYR A 281 2.31 -14.17 13.39
N VAL A 282 2.72 -14.40 12.15
CA VAL A 282 3.56 -15.53 11.76
C VAL A 282 4.93 -15.00 11.32
N ALA A 283 6.01 -15.49 11.90
CA ALA A 283 7.36 -15.13 11.45
C ALA A 283 7.59 -15.57 10.00
N PRO A 284 8.48 -14.92 9.22
CA PRO A 284 8.82 -15.34 7.86
C PRO A 284 9.17 -16.84 7.74
N SER A 285 9.81 -17.42 8.75
CA SER A 285 10.14 -18.85 8.83
C SER A 285 8.92 -19.78 8.85
N GLY A 286 7.77 -19.31 9.32
CA GLY A 286 6.50 -20.04 9.35
C GLY A 286 5.58 -19.75 8.15
N ARG A 287 6.00 -18.90 7.21
CA ARG A 287 5.20 -18.48 6.05
C ARG A 287 5.46 -19.34 4.82
N GLY A 288 4.44 -19.43 3.98
CA GLY A 288 4.54 -20.03 2.64
C GLY A 288 4.73 -18.95 1.58
N THR A 289 5.51 -19.23 0.53
CA THR A 289 5.52 -18.37 -0.67
C THR A 289 4.69 -19.02 -1.76
N TYR A 290 3.76 -18.28 -2.36
CA TYR A 290 2.79 -18.82 -3.32
C TYR A 290 2.77 -18.09 -4.66
N TRP A 291 3.77 -17.26 -4.95
CA TRP A 291 3.87 -16.59 -6.24
C TRP A 291 5.34 -16.39 -6.64
N GLY A 292 5.57 -16.13 -7.92
CA GLY A 292 6.91 -15.85 -8.43
C GLY A 292 6.88 -15.20 -9.81
N VAL A 293 8.02 -14.64 -10.21
CA VAL A 293 8.24 -14.13 -11.57
C VAL A 293 8.90 -15.21 -12.40
N ALA A 294 8.34 -15.49 -13.57
CA ALA A 294 8.96 -16.34 -14.57
C ALA A 294 9.89 -15.51 -15.47
N SER A 295 11.14 -15.95 -15.61
CA SER A 295 12.17 -15.32 -16.41
C SER A 295 12.90 -16.38 -17.24
N GLY A 296 13.20 -16.07 -18.51
CA GLY A 296 13.89 -17.01 -19.41
C GLY A 296 13.16 -18.34 -19.65
N GLY A 297 11.84 -18.39 -19.42
CA GLY A 297 11.04 -19.63 -19.54
C GLY A 297 11.05 -20.52 -18.30
N ALA A 298 11.73 -20.11 -17.21
CA ALA A 298 11.76 -20.82 -15.95
C ALA A 298 11.17 -19.95 -14.82
N PHE A 299 10.76 -20.58 -13.73
CA PHE A 299 10.37 -19.94 -12.48
C PHE A 299 10.89 -20.77 -11.31
N SER A 300 11.06 -20.14 -10.16
CA SER A 300 11.33 -20.83 -8.90
C SER A 300 10.58 -20.13 -7.79
N ILE A 301 9.84 -20.89 -7.00
CA ILE A 301 9.17 -20.42 -5.78
C ILE A 301 9.75 -21.24 -4.63
N SER A 302 10.37 -20.56 -3.67
CA SER A 302 10.99 -21.19 -2.50
C SER A 302 10.10 -21.03 -1.28
N GLY A 303 10.13 -22.00 -0.35
CA GLY A 303 9.35 -21.92 0.88
C GLY A 303 7.84 -22.12 0.66
N VAL A 304 7.42 -22.84 -0.38
CA VAL A 304 6.02 -23.27 -0.52
C VAL A 304 5.73 -24.29 0.59
N LYS A 305 4.61 -24.15 1.31
CA LYS A 305 4.18 -25.18 2.29
C LYS A 305 3.83 -26.48 1.57
N SER A 306 3.86 -27.60 2.30
CA SER A 306 3.43 -28.88 1.74
C SER A 306 1.92 -28.88 1.50
N GLY A 307 1.49 -29.33 0.33
CA GLY A 307 0.09 -29.33 -0.09
C GLY A 307 -0.04 -29.55 -1.59
N THR A 308 -1.28 -29.67 -2.08
CA THR A 308 -1.58 -29.64 -3.52
C THR A 308 -2.04 -28.24 -3.90
N TYR A 309 -1.54 -27.74 -5.02
CA TYR A 309 -1.77 -26.39 -5.49
C TYR A 309 -2.16 -26.39 -6.97
N THR A 310 -3.19 -25.62 -7.30
CA THR A 310 -3.42 -25.16 -8.67
C THR A 310 -2.46 -24.01 -8.95
N ALA A 311 -1.66 -24.14 -10.02
CA ALA A 311 -0.71 -23.14 -10.47
C ALA A 311 -1.24 -22.42 -11.72
N THR A 312 -1.32 -21.10 -11.67
CA THR A 312 -1.81 -20.25 -12.78
C THR A 312 -0.69 -19.39 -13.34
N LEU A 313 -0.44 -19.52 -14.65
CA LEU A 313 0.52 -18.73 -15.41
C LEU A 313 -0.16 -17.49 -15.97
N TYR A 314 0.37 -16.33 -15.64
CA TYR A 314 -0.12 -15.05 -16.13
C TYR A 314 0.84 -14.41 -17.12
N LYS A 315 0.27 -13.78 -18.15
CA LYS A 315 0.93 -12.79 -19.02
C LYS A 315 0.44 -11.42 -18.58
N ASN A 316 1.25 -10.74 -17.75
CA ASN A 316 0.81 -9.58 -16.97
C ASN A 316 -0.38 -9.94 -16.06
N GLU A 317 -1.61 -9.56 -16.41
CA GLU A 317 -2.83 -9.85 -15.62
C GLU A 317 -3.76 -10.86 -16.32
N LEU A 318 -3.42 -11.27 -17.55
CA LEU A 318 -4.17 -12.30 -18.28
C LEU A 318 -3.73 -13.69 -17.85
N ASP A 319 -4.65 -14.50 -17.34
CA ASP A 319 -4.44 -15.95 -17.20
C ASP A 319 -4.24 -16.55 -18.61
N VAL A 320 -3.12 -17.23 -18.78
CA VAL A 320 -2.74 -17.86 -20.04
C VAL A 320 -2.50 -19.36 -19.88
N GLY A 321 -2.73 -19.97 -18.72
CA GLY A 321 -2.57 -21.41 -18.56
C GLY A 321 -2.53 -21.85 -17.10
N THR A 322 -2.98 -23.07 -16.84
CA THR A 322 -3.09 -23.65 -15.50
C THR A 322 -2.53 -25.08 -15.44
N GLY A 323 -2.23 -25.54 -14.23
CA GLY A 323 -1.83 -26.91 -13.93
C GLY A 323 -1.95 -27.19 -12.43
N SER A 324 -1.72 -28.43 -12.00
CA SER A 324 -1.73 -28.80 -10.57
C SER A 324 -0.38 -29.40 -10.17
N VAL A 325 0.07 -29.11 -8.95
CA VAL A 325 1.34 -29.57 -8.39
C VAL A 325 1.20 -29.88 -6.90
N THR A 326 1.73 -31.04 -6.48
CA THR A 326 1.85 -31.40 -5.07
C THR A 326 3.26 -31.13 -4.57
N VAL A 327 3.38 -30.29 -3.55
CA VAL A 327 4.64 -29.98 -2.86
C VAL A 327 4.73 -30.81 -1.58
N SER A 328 5.86 -31.50 -1.38
CA SER A 328 6.17 -32.23 -0.15
C SER A 328 7.24 -31.50 0.65
N ALA A 329 7.17 -31.57 1.99
CA ALA A 329 8.11 -30.88 2.87
C ALA A 329 9.58 -31.26 2.56
N GLY A 330 10.43 -30.24 2.41
CA GLY A 330 11.86 -30.42 2.10
C GLY A 330 12.16 -30.99 0.71
N LYS A 331 11.17 -31.06 -0.19
CA LYS A 331 11.34 -31.55 -1.57
C LYS A 331 11.06 -30.44 -2.57
N THR A 332 11.71 -30.54 -3.73
CA THR A 332 11.39 -29.72 -4.90
C THR A 332 10.35 -30.45 -5.75
N ALA A 333 9.22 -29.80 -6.02
CA ALA A 333 8.27 -30.24 -7.02
C ALA A 333 8.56 -29.53 -8.36
N THR A 334 8.32 -30.21 -9.48
CA THR A 334 8.51 -29.66 -10.83
C THR A 334 7.19 -29.65 -11.56
N LEU A 335 6.82 -28.48 -12.09
CA LEU A 335 5.63 -28.30 -12.92
C LEU A 335 6.01 -27.55 -14.19
N ASN A 336 5.62 -28.10 -15.34
CA ASN A 336 5.73 -27.41 -16.62
C ASN A 336 4.36 -26.82 -16.98
N LEU A 337 4.33 -25.51 -17.26
CA LEU A 337 3.13 -24.81 -17.71
C LEU A 337 3.37 -24.27 -19.12
N THR A 338 2.36 -24.41 -19.98
CA THR A 338 2.39 -23.88 -21.34
C THR A 338 1.24 -22.88 -21.49
N SER A 339 1.48 -21.81 -22.25
CA SER A 339 0.39 -20.89 -22.57
C SER A 339 -0.64 -21.61 -23.45
N THR A 340 -1.90 -21.57 -23.06
CA THR A 340 -3.06 -22.05 -23.81
C THR A 340 -3.71 -20.96 -24.65
N GLU A 341 -3.08 -19.78 -24.76
CA GLU A 341 -3.57 -18.70 -25.63
C GLU A 341 -3.72 -19.22 -27.06
N SER A 342 -4.97 -19.25 -27.57
CA SER A 342 -5.19 -19.40 -29.00
C SER A 342 -4.76 -18.11 -29.68
N LEU A 343 -3.70 -18.17 -30.50
CA LEU A 343 -3.32 -17.08 -31.38
C LEU A 343 -3.93 -17.37 -32.77
N PRO A 344 -5.17 -16.94 -33.07
CA PRO A 344 -5.74 -17.13 -34.39
C PRO A 344 -4.88 -16.42 -35.44
N THR A 345 -4.99 -16.82 -36.71
CA THR A 345 -4.48 -16.01 -37.80
C THR A 345 -5.28 -14.72 -37.85
N LEU A 346 -4.67 -13.62 -37.38
CA LEU A 346 -5.32 -12.33 -37.28
C LEU A 346 -5.34 -11.64 -38.65
N ILE A 347 -6.53 -11.19 -39.08
CA ILE A 347 -6.66 -10.25 -40.21
C ILE A 347 -6.26 -8.84 -39.76
N TRP A 348 -6.64 -8.47 -38.53
CA TRP A 348 -6.25 -7.24 -37.85
C TRP A 348 -6.44 -7.39 -36.33
N GLN A 349 -5.74 -6.55 -35.54
CA GLN A 349 -5.86 -6.50 -34.09
C GLN A 349 -5.69 -5.05 -33.60
N ILE A 350 -6.49 -4.64 -32.64
CA ILE A 350 -6.34 -3.37 -31.92
C ILE A 350 -5.89 -3.68 -30.49
N GLY A 351 -4.77 -3.13 -30.06
CA GLY A 351 -4.16 -3.42 -28.76
C GLY A 351 -3.37 -4.73 -28.72
N VAL A 352 -3.02 -5.20 -27.53
CA VAL A 352 -2.32 -6.48 -27.29
C VAL A 352 -3.07 -7.26 -26.20
N PRO A 353 -3.31 -8.58 -26.35
CA PRO A 353 -3.97 -9.38 -25.34
C PRO A 353 -3.01 -9.69 -24.18
N THR A 354 -2.91 -8.76 -23.23
CA THR A 354 -1.99 -8.81 -22.09
C THR A 354 -2.68 -8.49 -20.76
N GLY A 355 -4.01 -8.40 -20.75
CA GLY A 355 -4.72 -7.67 -19.70
C GLY A 355 -4.39 -6.16 -19.75
N PRO A 356 -4.90 -5.38 -18.78
CA PRO A 356 -4.64 -3.94 -18.70
C PRO A 356 -3.13 -3.64 -18.71
N GLN A 357 -2.68 -2.77 -19.61
CA GLN A 357 -1.29 -2.29 -19.66
C GLN A 357 -1.26 -0.81 -19.28
N PRO A 358 -0.44 -0.41 -18.29
CA PRO A 358 -0.18 1.00 -18.06
C PRO A 358 0.49 1.61 -19.30
N GLY A 359 -0.21 2.52 -20.00
CA GLY A 359 0.40 3.45 -20.96
C GLY A 359 0.63 2.97 -22.40
N SER A 360 0.13 1.81 -22.87
CA SER A 360 0.28 1.41 -24.28
C SER A 360 -0.96 1.70 -25.14
N LEU A 361 -0.79 2.64 -26.10
CA LEU A 361 -1.74 3.20 -27.09
C LEU A 361 -2.85 4.11 -26.51
N PRO A 362 -3.38 5.10 -27.27
CA PRO A 362 -4.35 6.04 -26.74
C PRO A 362 -5.67 5.30 -26.50
N SER A 363 -5.78 4.74 -25.31
CA SER A 363 -6.99 4.18 -24.74
C SER A 363 -8.07 5.25 -24.81
N ILE A 364 -8.96 5.12 -25.79
CA ILE A 364 -10.10 6.04 -25.99
C ILE A 364 -11.07 6.00 -24.79
N THR A 365 -10.93 5.04 -23.85
CA THR A 365 -11.86 4.95 -22.72
C THR A 365 -11.26 4.64 -21.34
N GLN A 366 -9.93 4.50 -21.18
CA GLN A 366 -9.31 4.39 -19.85
C GLN A 366 -7.92 5.05 -19.82
N ARG A 367 -7.91 6.38 -19.76
CA ARG A 367 -6.74 7.14 -19.30
C ARG A 367 -6.62 6.91 -17.78
N GLN A 368 -6.25 5.75 -17.26
CA GLN A 368 -6.30 5.45 -15.80
C GLN A 368 -4.90 5.14 -15.22
N SER A 369 -4.62 5.73 -14.05
CA SER A 369 -3.34 5.78 -13.31
C SER A 369 -2.27 6.75 -13.86
N GLY A 370 -1.51 7.39 -12.96
CA GLY A 370 -0.28 8.10 -13.34
C GLY A 370 0.01 9.47 -12.71
N GLY A 371 -0.60 9.87 -11.59
CA GLY A 371 -0.11 11.03 -10.80
C GLY A 371 -0.14 12.41 -11.48
N GLN A 372 -0.65 12.52 -12.73
CA GLN A 372 -0.73 13.77 -13.48
C GLN A 372 -2.13 14.39 -13.41
N PRO A 373 -2.24 15.70 -13.14
CA PRO A 373 -3.49 16.45 -13.28
C PRO A 373 -4.04 16.40 -14.72
N ARG A 374 -5.37 16.48 -14.89
CA ARG A 374 -5.99 16.20 -16.21
C ARG A 374 -6.93 17.31 -16.66
N PRO A 375 -6.99 17.67 -17.95
CA PRO A 375 -8.01 18.61 -18.44
C PRO A 375 -9.44 18.07 -18.21
N PRO A 376 -10.48 18.93 -18.24
CA PRO A 376 -11.88 18.50 -18.12
C PRO A 376 -12.26 17.47 -19.20
N LYS A 377 -13.28 16.64 -18.92
CA LYS A 377 -13.75 15.51 -19.76
C LYS A 377 -13.67 15.88 -21.26
N GLN A 378 -12.76 15.26 -22.01
CA GLN A 378 -12.83 15.26 -23.47
C GLN A 378 -14.09 14.51 -23.85
N ALA A 379 -15.00 15.15 -24.58
CA ALA A 379 -16.19 14.49 -25.11
C ALA A 379 -15.76 13.27 -25.91
N LEU A 380 -16.30 12.10 -25.57
CA LEU A 380 -16.21 10.91 -26.40
C LEU A 380 -17.06 11.19 -27.65
N ALA A 381 -16.43 11.76 -28.68
CA ALA A 381 -17.03 11.85 -30.00
C ALA A 381 -16.99 10.46 -30.65
N PRO A 382 -17.95 10.11 -31.52
CA PRO A 382 -17.83 8.94 -32.38
C PRO A 382 -16.48 8.97 -33.10
N TYR A 383 -15.68 7.92 -32.91
CA TYR A 383 -14.37 7.80 -33.54
C TYR A 383 -14.40 6.63 -34.52
N THR A 384 -14.12 6.91 -35.80
CA THR A 384 -13.93 5.86 -36.80
C THR A 384 -12.47 5.43 -36.79
N TYR A 385 -12.20 4.22 -36.31
CA TYR A 385 -10.89 3.59 -36.48
C TYR A 385 -10.85 2.88 -37.84
N THR A 386 -10.29 3.57 -38.83
CA THR A 386 -10.08 2.98 -40.17
C THR A 386 -8.81 2.15 -40.15
N LEU A 387 -8.96 0.85 -40.39
CA LEU A 387 -7.81 -0.03 -40.63
C LEU A 387 -7.07 0.45 -41.89
N PRO A 388 -5.73 0.56 -41.86
CA PRO A 388 -5.00 0.87 -43.09
C PRO A 388 -5.31 -0.18 -44.15
N PRO A 389 -5.47 0.21 -45.43
CA PRO A 389 -5.76 -0.74 -46.50
C PRO A 389 -4.67 -1.83 -46.53
N PRO A 390 -5.03 -3.09 -46.81
CA PRO A 390 -4.06 -4.18 -46.83
C PRO A 390 -2.98 -3.85 -47.85
N THR A 391 -1.80 -3.48 -47.37
CA THR A 391 -0.64 -3.35 -48.25
C THR A 391 -0.23 -4.78 -48.55
N MET A 392 -0.62 -5.28 -49.72
CA MET A 392 -0.06 -6.50 -50.31
C MET A 392 1.44 -6.25 -50.49
N VAL A 393 2.25 -6.58 -49.49
CA VAL A 393 3.69 -6.71 -49.66
C VAL A 393 3.95 -8.13 -50.16
N VAL A 394 3.93 -8.29 -51.48
CA VAL A 394 4.57 -9.40 -52.16
C VAL A 394 6.08 -9.18 -52.03
N GLY A 395 6.76 -10.05 -51.29
CA GLY A 395 8.23 -10.07 -51.19
C GLY A 395 8.76 -9.74 -49.80
N GLN A 396 9.63 -10.63 -49.31
CA GLN A 396 10.38 -10.57 -48.05
C GLN A 396 10.55 -9.15 -47.47
N GLN A 397 9.96 -8.92 -46.29
CA GLN A 397 10.53 -7.97 -45.34
C GLN A 397 11.11 -8.73 -44.16
N SER A 398 12.42 -8.99 -44.23
CA SER A 398 13.25 -8.90 -43.04
C SER A 398 13.28 -7.43 -42.61
N LYS A 399 12.21 -6.96 -41.97
CA LYS A 399 12.30 -5.78 -41.12
C LYS A 399 12.55 -6.31 -39.72
N SER A 400 13.82 -6.24 -39.32
CA SER A 400 14.22 -6.49 -37.95
C SER A 400 13.31 -5.68 -37.03
N ILE A 401 12.46 -6.35 -36.27
CA ILE A 401 11.95 -5.82 -35.01
C ILE A 401 13.17 -5.84 -34.07
N ALA A 402 14.11 -4.92 -34.33
CA ALA A 402 15.15 -4.58 -33.39
C ALA A 402 14.46 -3.74 -32.32
N GLY A 403 14.18 -4.41 -31.22
CA GLY A 403 13.41 -3.89 -30.11
C GLY A 403 12.75 -5.09 -29.47
N ASN A 404 13.55 -5.84 -28.71
CA ASN A 404 13.16 -6.91 -27.81
C ASN A 404 11.64 -7.07 -27.73
N ARG A 405 11.09 -8.20 -28.20
CA ARG A 405 9.98 -8.80 -27.46
C ARG A 405 10.57 -9.06 -26.07
N ALA A 406 10.64 -8.03 -25.24
CA ALA A 406 10.76 -8.19 -23.81
C ALA A 406 9.59 -9.10 -23.53
N LEU A 407 9.89 -10.36 -23.24
CA LEU A 407 8.91 -11.31 -22.76
C LEU A 407 8.22 -10.55 -21.64
N LEU A 408 6.97 -10.14 -21.87
CA LEU A 408 6.21 -9.44 -20.85
C LEU A 408 6.31 -10.31 -19.60
N PRO A 409 6.62 -9.71 -18.43
CA PRO A 409 6.95 -10.48 -17.25
C PRO A 409 5.82 -11.47 -17.02
N ARG A 410 6.15 -12.76 -17.12
CA ARG A 410 5.21 -13.83 -16.83
C ARG A 410 5.23 -14.03 -15.32
N ARG A 411 4.06 -14.18 -14.72
CA ARG A 411 3.92 -14.39 -13.28
C ARG A 411 3.30 -15.75 -13.04
N LEU A 412 3.62 -16.36 -11.91
CA LEU A 412 3.02 -17.61 -11.46
C LEU A 412 2.35 -17.37 -10.11
N ARG A 413 1.12 -17.87 -9.94
CA ARG A 413 0.42 -17.96 -8.64
C ARG A 413 0.15 -19.43 -8.33
N LEU A 414 0.31 -19.82 -7.08
CA LEU A 414 -0.11 -21.09 -6.51
C LEU A 414 -1.33 -20.83 -5.61
N THR A 415 -2.40 -21.57 -5.82
CA THR A 415 -3.61 -21.56 -5.00
C THR A 415 -3.77 -22.94 -4.40
N GLN A 416 -3.78 -23.03 -3.07
CA GLN A 416 -3.90 -24.33 -2.39
C GLN A 416 -5.28 -24.94 -2.69
N GLU A 417 -5.31 -26.22 -3.03
CA GLU A 417 -6.54 -26.99 -3.17
C GLU A 417 -7.01 -27.41 -1.77
N GLU A 418 -8.31 -27.24 -1.47
CA GLU A 418 -8.94 -27.61 -0.18
C GLU A 418 -9.04 -29.12 0.03
#